data_AF-A0A7X5Q7Y1-F1
#
_entry.id   AF-A0A7X5Q7Y1-F1
#
_cell.length_a   1.000
_cell.length_b   1.000
_cell.length_c   1.000
_cell.angle_alpha   90.00
_cell.angle_beta   90.00
_cell.angle_gamma   90.00
#
_symmetry.space_group_name_H-M   'P 1'
#
loop_
_entity.id
_entity.type
_entity.pdbx_description
1 polymer ?
#
loop_
_entity_poly.entity_id
_entity_poly.type
_entity_poly.pdbx_seq_one_letter_code
_entity_poly.pdbx_strand_id
1 'polypeptide(L)'
;MKKYFPFLFIAFAFFSLSCSIQKLLEEEDPVKRIVSSHAEKQEKRYQLELVASGAPNADNIDKFSLHYIALKRIKIPEVRKLFVLSVEEFLNMVNADAELRPLLAKHPITIENLKFNIGFGTIDGDFQEPPYIAYAYLADGKICYCYYDNLFGKFIYYDDVEEPYDEALQIVLEKHL
;
A
#
# COMPACT_ATOMS: atom_id res chain seq x y z
N MET A 1 67.62 0.04 -20.04
CA MET A 1 66.19 0.24 -20.42
C MET A 1 65.39 0.55 -19.16
N LYS A 2 64.61 1.63 -19.20
CA LYS A 2 64.01 2.31 -18.03
C LYS A 2 62.97 1.43 -17.32
N LYS A 3 63.09 1.32 -15.99
CA LYS A 3 62.08 0.78 -15.06
C LYS A 3 60.96 1.83 -14.92
N TYR A 4 59.71 1.45 -15.17
CA TYR A 4 58.53 2.24 -14.80
C TYR A 4 57.72 1.52 -13.73
N PHE A 5 57.32 2.33 -12.75
CA PHE A 5 56.75 2.07 -11.45
C PHE A 5 55.24 1.78 -11.54
N PRO A 6 54.65 0.82 -10.81
CA PRO A 6 53.21 0.63 -10.82
C PRO A 6 52.58 1.48 -9.70
N PHE A 7 52.29 2.75 -9.98
CA PHE A 7 51.47 3.59 -9.12
C PHE A 7 50.31 4.15 -9.95
N LEU A 8 49.36 3.29 -10.31
CA LEU A 8 48.12 3.75 -10.94
C LEU A 8 46.98 2.75 -10.71
N PHE A 9 46.70 2.37 -9.47
CA PHE A 9 45.52 1.52 -9.18
C PHE A 9 44.79 1.80 -7.86
N ILE A 10 45.09 2.89 -7.14
CA ILE A 10 44.45 3.17 -5.83
C ILE A 10 43.77 4.55 -5.80
N ALA A 11 43.07 4.91 -6.87
CA ALA A 11 42.24 6.13 -6.88
C ALA A 11 40.80 5.93 -7.36
N PHE A 12 40.41 4.71 -7.78
CA PHE A 12 39.05 4.43 -8.26
C PHE A 12 38.20 3.57 -7.30
N ALA A 13 38.75 3.12 -6.18
CA ALA A 13 38.01 2.30 -5.21
C ALA A 13 37.27 3.11 -4.13
N PHE A 14 37.55 4.42 -3.97
CA PHE A 14 36.96 5.21 -2.88
C PHE A 14 35.68 5.96 -3.27
N PHE A 15 35.41 6.17 -4.56
CA PHE A 15 34.19 6.86 -4.99
C PHE A 15 32.98 5.91 -5.18
N SER A 16 33.22 4.63 -5.47
CA SER A 16 32.16 3.61 -5.53
C SER A 16 31.75 3.09 -4.15
N LEU A 17 32.66 3.13 -3.17
CA LEU A 17 32.35 2.75 -1.80
C LEU A 17 31.46 3.80 -1.11
N SER A 18 31.61 5.10 -1.44
CA SER A 18 30.80 6.17 -0.84
C SER A 18 29.30 6.02 -1.12
N CYS A 19 28.93 5.70 -2.36
CA CYS A 19 27.52 5.56 -2.75
C CYS A 19 26.90 4.24 -2.23
N SER A 20 27.73 3.19 -2.12
CA SER A 20 27.29 1.88 -1.61
C SER A 20 27.16 1.85 -0.10
N ILE A 21 28.01 2.58 0.63
CA ILE A 21 27.95 2.74 2.08
C ILE A 21 26.78 3.63 2.50
N GLN A 22 26.46 4.69 1.74
CA GLN A 22 25.26 5.50 2.00
C GLN A 22 23.96 4.68 1.90
N LYS A 23 23.89 3.73 0.96
CA LYS A 23 22.76 2.79 0.84
C LYS A 23 22.72 1.72 1.95
N LEU A 24 23.82 1.49 2.65
CA LEU A 24 23.95 0.50 3.73
C LEU A 24 23.80 1.11 5.13
N LEU A 25 23.83 2.45 5.25
CA LEU A 25 23.84 3.20 6.52
C LEU A 25 22.54 3.96 6.80
N GLU A 26 21.61 4.06 5.85
CA GLU A 26 20.21 4.27 6.24
C GLU A 26 19.77 2.94 6.85
N GLU A 27 19.64 2.86 8.18
CA GLU A 27 18.73 1.89 8.79
C GLU A 27 17.44 2.00 7.98
N GLU A 28 17.09 0.94 7.22
CA GLU A 28 15.89 0.95 6.40
C GLU A 28 14.71 1.17 7.34
N ASP A 29 14.14 2.37 7.32
CA ASP A 29 12.94 2.72 8.07
C ASP A 29 11.94 1.56 7.91
N PRO A 30 11.64 0.81 8.99
CA PRO A 30 10.87 -0.42 8.89
C PRO A 30 9.45 -0.14 8.37
N VAL A 31 8.92 1.07 8.58
CA VAL A 31 7.66 1.51 7.99
C VAL A 31 7.80 1.60 6.47
N LYS A 32 8.79 2.34 6.00
CA LYS A 32 9.03 2.53 4.57
C LYS A 32 9.31 1.20 3.88
N ARG A 33 10.05 0.29 4.51
CA ARG A 33 10.33 -1.07 4.03
C ARG A 33 9.04 -1.86 3.84
N ILE A 34 8.19 -1.93 4.86
CA ILE A 34 6.93 -2.67 4.81
C ILE A 34 5.96 -2.07 3.78
N VAL A 35 5.78 -0.75 3.77
CA VAL A 35 4.91 -0.06 2.81
C VAL A 35 5.37 -0.28 1.38
N SER A 36 6.67 -0.13 1.11
CA SER A 36 7.22 -0.33 -0.25
C SER A 36 7.10 -1.79 -0.70
N SER A 37 7.43 -2.73 0.19
CA SER A 37 7.29 -4.17 -0.10
C SER A 37 5.84 -4.55 -0.39
N HIS A 38 4.89 -3.99 0.38
CA HIS A 38 3.47 -4.20 0.13
C HIS A 38 3.06 -3.59 -1.22
N ALA A 39 3.40 -2.33 -1.47
CA ALA A 39 3.09 -1.65 -2.74
C ALA A 39 3.60 -2.42 -3.96
N GLU A 40 4.84 -2.91 -3.94
CA GLU A 40 5.38 -3.73 -5.03
C GLU A 40 4.57 -5.02 -5.29
N LYS A 41 4.12 -5.69 -4.22
CA LYS A 41 3.28 -6.89 -4.36
C LYS A 41 1.93 -6.56 -4.96
N GLN A 42 1.32 -5.47 -4.51
CA GLN A 42 0.01 -5.00 -4.98
C GLN A 42 0.07 -4.54 -6.45
N GLU A 43 1.13 -3.86 -6.85
CA GLU A 43 1.40 -3.48 -8.24
C GLU A 43 1.54 -4.72 -9.12
N LYS A 44 2.43 -5.66 -8.75
CA LYS A 44 2.73 -6.87 -9.54
C LYS A 44 1.52 -7.80 -9.68
N ARG A 45 0.72 -7.97 -8.62
CA ARG A 45 -0.39 -8.93 -8.60
C ARG A 45 -1.69 -8.34 -9.12
N TYR A 46 -1.95 -7.09 -8.77
CA TYR A 46 -3.26 -6.49 -8.95
C TYR A 46 -3.22 -5.17 -9.70
N GLN A 47 -2.06 -4.73 -10.19
CA GLN A 47 -1.90 -3.46 -10.91
C GLN A 47 -2.44 -2.28 -10.08
N LEU A 48 -2.24 -2.35 -8.76
CA LEU A 48 -2.53 -1.26 -7.84
C LEU A 48 -1.27 -0.42 -7.66
N GLU A 49 -1.33 0.86 -8.02
CA GLU A 49 -0.24 1.81 -7.83
C GLU A 49 -0.45 2.56 -6.50
N LEU A 50 0.55 2.54 -5.61
CA LEU A 50 0.52 3.32 -4.38
C LEU A 50 0.83 4.78 -4.70
N VAL A 51 -0.12 5.70 -4.46
CA VAL A 51 0.09 7.14 -4.73
C VAL A 51 0.19 7.98 -3.47
N ALA A 52 -0.25 7.46 -2.32
CA ALA A 52 0.00 8.09 -1.03
C ALA A 52 0.09 7.06 0.09
N SER A 53 0.98 7.32 1.04
CA SER A 53 1.07 6.55 2.29
C SER A 53 1.45 7.45 3.47
N GLY A 54 1.17 6.98 4.67
CA GLY A 54 1.57 7.67 5.89
C GLY A 54 1.48 6.80 7.14
N ALA A 55 2.36 7.08 8.10
CA ALA A 55 2.28 6.61 9.47
C ALA A 55 2.63 7.80 10.38
N PRO A 56 1.92 8.02 11.49
CA PRO A 56 2.31 8.98 12.50
C PRO A 56 3.62 8.51 13.17
N ASN A 57 4.34 9.47 13.77
CA ASN A 57 5.54 9.34 14.61
C ASN A 57 6.19 7.95 14.67
N ALA A 58 7.44 7.84 14.21
CA ALA A 58 8.18 6.59 14.07
C ALA A 58 8.21 5.70 15.34
N ASP A 59 8.10 6.27 16.54
CA ASP A 59 8.21 5.53 17.82
C ASP A 59 6.86 5.15 18.46
N ASN A 60 5.72 5.57 17.90
CA ASN A 60 4.40 5.27 18.46
C ASN A 60 3.32 5.28 17.37
N ILE A 61 3.43 4.30 16.48
CA ILE A 61 2.57 4.17 15.32
C ILE A 61 1.24 3.56 15.75
N ASP A 62 0.17 4.35 15.71
CA ASP A 62 -1.19 3.92 16.03
C ASP A 62 -2.05 3.68 14.78
N LYS A 63 -1.68 4.30 13.64
CA LYS A 63 -2.40 4.22 12.37
C LYS A 63 -1.49 4.14 11.16
N PHE A 64 -1.88 3.37 10.16
CA PHE A 64 -1.31 3.41 8.81
C PHE A 64 -2.33 4.02 7.85
N SER A 65 -1.84 4.70 6.82
CA SER A 65 -2.64 5.21 5.72
C SER A 65 -2.02 4.73 4.41
N LEU A 66 -2.84 4.12 3.56
CA LEU A 66 -2.47 3.65 2.23
C LEU A 66 -3.56 4.03 1.25
N HIS A 67 -3.16 4.62 0.13
CA HIS A 67 -4.06 4.98 -0.96
C HIS A 67 -3.49 4.49 -2.28
N TYR A 68 -4.24 3.59 -2.90
CA TYR A 68 -3.91 3.00 -4.19
C TYR A 68 -4.80 3.56 -5.28
N ILE A 69 -4.31 3.53 -6.52
CA ILE A 69 -5.11 3.72 -7.73
C ILE A 69 -4.97 2.53 -8.67
N ALA A 70 -5.98 2.31 -9.51
CA ALA A 70 -5.91 1.36 -10.62
C ALA A 70 -6.81 1.77 -11.78
N LEU A 71 -6.32 1.60 -13.01
CA LEU A 71 -7.11 1.82 -14.22
C LEU A 71 -7.88 0.56 -14.58
N LYS A 72 -8.98 0.30 -13.85
CA LYS A 72 -9.80 -0.90 -14.01
C LYS A 72 -11.29 -0.61 -13.94
N ARG A 73 -12.05 -1.26 -14.82
CA ARG A 73 -13.52 -1.34 -14.75
C ARG A 73 -13.91 -2.56 -13.95
N ILE A 74 -14.33 -2.34 -12.71
CA ILE A 74 -14.50 -3.40 -11.71
C ILE A 74 -15.82 -3.24 -10.94
N LYS A 75 -16.43 -4.34 -10.54
CA LYS A 75 -17.68 -4.35 -9.75
C LYS A 75 -17.43 -4.84 -8.33
N ILE A 76 -18.41 -4.61 -7.44
CA ILE A 76 -18.32 -4.92 -5.99
C ILE A 76 -17.71 -6.30 -5.70
N PRO A 77 -18.11 -7.43 -6.32
CA PRO A 77 -17.53 -8.73 -5.97
C PRO A 77 -16.02 -8.83 -6.20
N GLU A 78 -15.53 -8.18 -7.25
CA GLU A 78 -14.12 -8.16 -7.60
C GLU A 78 -13.37 -7.13 -6.74
N VAL A 79 -13.96 -5.96 -6.48
CA VAL A 79 -13.39 -4.96 -5.55
C VAL A 79 -13.28 -5.55 -4.16
N ARG A 80 -14.31 -6.20 -3.63
CA ARG A 80 -14.30 -6.91 -2.34
C ARG A 80 -13.10 -7.83 -2.22
N LYS A 81 -12.94 -8.71 -3.21
CA LYS A 81 -11.82 -9.67 -3.23
C LYS A 81 -10.48 -8.96 -3.22
N LEU A 82 -10.30 -7.98 -4.10
CA LEU A 82 -9.08 -7.20 -4.18
C LEU A 82 -8.77 -6.51 -2.85
N PHE A 83 -9.74 -5.76 -2.33
CA PHE A 83 -9.62 -4.94 -1.13
C PHE A 83 -9.26 -5.77 0.10
N VAL A 84 -10.01 -6.84 0.37
CA VAL A 84 -9.77 -7.75 1.51
C VAL A 84 -8.39 -8.38 1.40
N LEU A 85 -8.01 -8.91 0.24
CA LEU A 85 -6.70 -9.56 0.08
C LEU A 85 -5.54 -8.57 0.28
N SER A 86 -5.67 -7.33 -0.18
CA SER A 86 -4.67 -6.29 0.05
C SER A 86 -4.58 -5.89 1.52
N VAL A 87 -5.72 -5.69 2.20
CA VAL A 87 -5.74 -5.32 3.62
C VAL A 87 -5.16 -6.44 4.48
N GLU A 88 -5.59 -7.69 4.28
CA GLU A 88 -5.08 -8.84 5.03
C GLU A 88 -3.58 -9.05 4.78
N GLU A 89 -3.09 -8.87 3.55
CA GLU A 89 -1.64 -8.96 3.28
C GLU A 89 -0.87 -7.89 4.05
N PHE A 90 -1.33 -6.64 4.05
CA PHE A 90 -0.68 -5.56 4.78
C PHE A 90 -0.67 -5.79 6.30
N LEU A 91 -1.82 -6.15 6.88
CA LEU A 91 -1.94 -6.44 8.31
C LEU A 91 -1.02 -7.59 8.73
N ASN A 92 -0.95 -8.65 7.92
CA ASN A 92 -0.04 -9.76 8.17
C ASN A 92 1.43 -9.33 8.09
N MET A 93 1.80 -8.51 7.10
CA MET A 93 3.16 -7.99 6.97
C MET A 93 3.58 -7.15 8.17
N VAL A 94 2.72 -6.22 8.63
CA VAL A 94 3.00 -5.39 9.80
C VAL A 94 3.06 -6.22 11.08
N ASN A 95 2.07 -7.08 11.31
CA ASN A 95 1.97 -7.84 12.57
C ASN A 95 3.06 -8.91 12.73
N ALA A 96 3.63 -9.40 11.62
CA ALA A 96 4.72 -10.37 11.61
C ALA A 96 6.12 -9.73 11.67
N ASP A 97 6.24 -8.41 11.50
CA ASP A 97 7.53 -7.74 11.44
C ASP A 97 8.08 -7.45 12.85
N ALA A 98 9.22 -8.06 13.18
CA ALA A 98 9.82 -7.98 14.50
C ALA A 98 10.47 -6.60 14.78
N GLU A 99 10.91 -5.88 13.74
CA GLU A 99 11.53 -4.57 13.86
C GLU A 99 10.49 -3.46 14.04
N LEU A 100 9.35 -3.61 13.36
CA LEU A 100 8.24 -2.66 13.47
C LEU A 100 7.46 -2.84 14.77
N ARG A 101 7.36 -4.06 15.31
CA ARG A 101 6.62 -4.36 16.55
C ARG A 101 6.89 -3.41 17.72
N PRO A 102 8.14 -3.11 18.12
CA PRO A 102 8.41 -2.18 19.22
C PRO A 102 7.97 -0.74 18.96
N LEU A 103 7.72 -0.37 17.70
CA LEU A 103 7.29 0.98 17.29
C LEU A 103 5.77 1.13 17.25
N LEU A 104 5.01 0.03 17.37
CA LEU A 104 3.55 0.05 17.32
C LEU A 104 2.96 0.43 18.67
N ALA A 105 2.03 1.38 18.67
CA ALA A 105 1.27 1.76 19.86
C ALA A 105 0.43 0.59 20.42
N LYS A 106 0.01 -0.32 19.54
CA LYS A 106 -0.76 -1.53 19.85
C LYS A 106 -0.33 -2.66 18.93
N HIS A 107 -0.17 -3.86 19.50
CA HIS A 107 0.12 -5.09 18.74
C HIS A 107 -0.78 -6.24 19.23
N PRO A 108 -1.41 -7.01 18.33
CA PRO A 108 -1.45 -6.80 16.88
C PRO A 108 -2.28 -5.57 16.50
N ILE A 109 -1.95 -4.95 15.36
CA ILE A 109 -2.83 -3.98 14.70
C ILE A 109 -3.95 -4.71 13.96
N THR A 110 -5.05 -3.99 13.78
CA THR A 110 -6.26 -4.49 13.10
C THR A 110 -6.73 -3.47 12.06
N ILE A 111 -7.85 -3.74 11.38
CA ILE A 111 -8.47 -2.78 10.45
C ILE A 111 -8.74 -1.41 11.09
N GLU A 112 -8.97 -1.34 12.41
CA GLU A 112 -9.16 -0.07 13.15
C GLU A 112 -7.91 0.83 13.17
N ASN A 113 -6.74 0.24 12.90
CA ASN A 113 -5.46 0.92 12.81
C ASN A 113 -5.08 1.27 11.37
N LEU A 114 -6.00 1.10 10.41
CA LEU A 114 -5.70 1.23 9.00
C LEU A 114 -6.70 2.14 8.28
N LYS A 115 -6.18 3.15 7.60
CA LYS A 115 -6.89 3.88 6.53
C LYS A 115 -6.45 3.29 5.21
N PHE A 116 -7.32 2.50 4.58
CA PHE A 116 -7.03 1.86 3.31
C PHE A 116 -8.05 2.29 2.25
N ASN A 117 -7.56 2.74 1.10
CA ASN A 117 -8.43 3.15 0.00
C ASN A 117 -7.87 2.71 -1.35
N ILE A 118 -8.79 2.45 -2.29
CA ILE A 118 -8.48 2.18 -3.70
C ILE A 118 -9.37 3.08 -4.57
N GLY A 119 -8.75 3.92 -5.39
CA GLY A 119 -9.41 4.61 -6.49
C GLY A 119 -9.32 3.82 -7.79
N PHE A 120 -10.42 3.80 -8.55
CA PHE A 120 -10.50 3.20 -9.86
C PHE A 120 -10.63 4.29 -10.91
N GLY A 121 -9.48 4.79 -11.37
CA GLY A 121 -9.39 6.00 -12.18
C GLY A 121 -7.95 6.50 -12.30
N THR A 122 -7.80 7.66 -12.92
CA THR A 122 -6.52 8.36 -12.97
C THR A 122 -6.28 9.15 -11.68
N ILE A 123 -5.01 9.50 -11.42
CA ILE A 123 -4.65 10.39 -10.32
C ILE A 123 -5.27 11.80 -10.46
N ASP A 124 -5.59 12.21 -11.69
CA ASP A 124 -6.21 13.49 -12.01
C ASP A 124 -7.74 13.50 -11.75
N GLY A 125 -8.31 12.38 -11.31
CA GLY A 125 -9.72 12.29 -10.92
C GLY A 125 -10.67 11.86 -12.05
N ASP A 126 -10.17 11.27 -13.13
CA ASP A 126 -10.99 10.58 -14.13
C ASP A 126 -11.34 9.18 -13.62
N PHE A 127 -12.43 9.09 -12.86
CA PHE A 127 -12.90 7.84 -12.24
C PHE A 127 -13.85 7.07 -13.16
N GLN A 128 -13.97 5.76 -12.91
CA GLN A 128 -14.97 4.95 -13.61
C GLN A 128 -16.40 5.34 -13.21
N GLU A 129 -17.29 5.45 -14.20
CA GLU A 129 -18.71 5.70 -13.99
C GLU A 129 -19.50 4.41 -13.71
N PRO A 130 -20.72 4.53 -13.14
CA PRO A 130 -21.68 3.43 -13.10
C PRO A 130 -21.77 2.67 -14.44
N PRO A 131 -21.79 1.33 -14.41
CA PRO A 131 -22.02 0.46 -13.26
C PRO A 131 -20.74 0.00 -12.53
N TYR A 132 -19.59 0.63 -12.78
CA TYR A 132 -18.31 0.26 -12.16
C TYR A 132 -18.04 1.08 -10.90
N ILE A 133 -17.32 0.49 -9.96
CA ILE A 133 -16.92 1.19 -8.73
C ILE A 133 -15.82 2.20 -9.09
N ALA A 134 -15.99 3.43 -8.61
CA ALA A 134 -15.02 4.50 -8.74
C ALA A 134 -14.02 4.50 -7.59
N TYR A 135 -14.48 4.15 -6.38
CA TYR A 135 -13.68 4.25 -5.18
C TYR A 135 -14.15 3.25 -4.12
N ALA A 136 -13.22 2.69 -3.38
CA ALA A 136 -13.50 1.85 -2.22
C ALA A 136 -12.60 2.24 -1.06
N TYR A 137 -13.15 2.26 0.15
CA TYR A 137 -12.40 2.62 1.35
C TYR A 137 -12.89 1.90 2.59
N LEU A 138 -11.99 1.82 3.58
CA LEU A 138 -12.25 1.26 4.89
C LEU A 138 -12.70 2.39 5.84
N ALA A 139 -13.88 2.25 6.43
CA ALA A 139 -14.39 3.17 7.45
C ALA A 139 -15.27 2.40 8.45
N ASP A 140 -15.07 2.66 9.75
CA ASP A 140 -15.91 2.13 10.83
C ASP A 140 -16.19 0.62 10.74
N GLY A 141 -15.14 -0.17 10.47
CA GLY A 141 -15.22 -1.63 10.34
C GLY A 141 -15.91 -2.13 9.07
N LYS A 142 -16.15 -1.27 8.09
CA LYS A 142 -16.86 -1.57 6.83
C LYS A 142 -16.03 -1.22 5.60
N ILE A 143 -16.29 -1.92 4.51
CA ILE A 143 -15.87 -1.50 3.17
C ILE A 143 -17.01 -0.70 2.56
N CYS A 144 -16.73 0.57 2.27
CA CYS A 144 -17.67 1.46 1.59
C CYS A 144 -17.30 1.57 0.11
N TYR A 145 -18.30 1.52 -0.77
CA TYR A 145 -18.11 1.65 -2.22
C TYR A 145 -18.77 2.92 -2.74
N CYS A 146 -18.08 3.63 -3.63
CA CYS A 146 -18.61 4.82 -4.28
C CYS A 146 -18.62 4.67 -5.79
N TYR A 147 -19.58 5.33 -6.40
CA TYR A 147 -19.60 5.61 -7.82
C TYR A 147 -19.17 7.05 -8.05
N TYR A 148 -18.78 7.39 -9.28
CA TYR A 148 -18.46 8.75 -9.66
C TYR A 148 -19.30 9.18 -10.85
N ASP A 149 -19.77 10.41 -10.80
CA ASP A 149 -20.51 11.06 -11.86
C ASP A 149 -19.57 12.04 -12.57
N ASN A 150 -19.07 11.67 -13.76
CA ASN A 150 -18.14 12.55 -14.47
C ASN A 150 -18.84 13.79 -15.03
N LEU A 151 -20.16 13.76 -15.27
CA LEU A 151 -20.91 14.91 -15.74
C LEU A 151 -20.93 16.03 -14.69
N PHE A 152 -21.06 15.68 -13.41
CA PHE A 152 -21.11 16.65 -12.32
C PHE A 152 -19.82 16.72 -11.48
N GLY A 153 -18.84 15.88 -11.77
CA GLY A 153 -17.55 15.85 -11.06
C GLY A 153 -17.69 15.54 -9.58
N LYS A 154 -18.52 14.57 -9.21
CA LYS A 154 -18.81 14.25 -7.81
C LYS A 154 -18.94 12.75 -7.55
N PHE A 155 -18.54 12.33 -6.35
CA PHE A 155 -18.84 10.99 -5.85
C PHE A 155 -20.34 10.87 -5.54
N ILE A 156 -20.89 9.73 -5.94
CA ILE A 156 -22.23 9.30 -5.57
C ILE A 156 -22.08 8.25 -4.47
N TYR A 157 -22.69 8.55 -3.33
CA TYR A 157 -22.79 7.67 -2.19
C TYR A 157 -24.19 7.08 -2.16
N TYR A 158 -24.27 5.78 -1.94
CA TYR A 158 -25.50 5.07 -1.68
C TYR A 158 -25.33 4.39 -0.33
N ASP A 159 -26.23 4.66 0.61
CA ASP A 159 -26.17 4.09 1.97
C ASP A 159 -26.22 2.55 1.95
N ASP A 160 -26.75 1.96 0.87
CA ASP A 160 -26.89 0.50 0.70
C ASP A 160 -25.67 -0.16 0.04
N VAL A 161 -24.58 0.57 -0.21
CA VAL A 161 -23.40 0.06 -0.93
C VAL A 161 -22.17 0.07 -0.04
N GLU A 162 -22.35 -0.53 1.13
CA GLU A 162 -21.30 -0.86 2.08
C GLU A 162 -21.52 -2.27 2.63
N GLU A 163 -20.47 -2.87 3.18
CA GLU A 163 -20.57 -4.17 3.86
C GLU A 163 -19.61 -4.25 5.05
N PRO A 164 -19.96 -4.98 6.12
CA PRO A 164 -19.04 -5.27 7.21
C PRO A 164 -17.78 -5.97 6.68
N TYR A 165 -16.61 -5.51 7.13
CA TYR A 165 -15.34 -6.07 6.68
C TYR A 165 -15.22 -7.57 6.99
N ASP A 166 -15.69 -7.99 8.17
CA ASP A 166 -15.65 -9.40 8.57
C ASP A 166 -16.51 -10.29 7.65
N GLU A 167 -17.69 -9.81 7.22
CA GLU A 167 -18.53 -10.52 6.26
C GLU A 167 -17.86 -10.60 4.89
N ALA A 168 -17.28 -9.49 4.42
CA ALA A 168 -16.48 -9.46 3.19
C ALA A 168 -15.32 -10.45 3.24
N LEU A 169 -14.63 -10.54 4.38
CA LEU A 169 -13.54 -11.48 4.62
C LEU A 169 -14.04 -12.93 4.54
N GLN A 170 -15.15 -13.27 5.20
CA GLN A 170 -15.73 -14.62 5.10
C GLN A 170 -16.10 -14.98 3.66
N ILE A 171 -16.77 -14.07 2.94
CA ILE A 171 -17.12 -14.28 1.52
C ILE A 171 -15.87 -14.55 0.67
N VAL A 172 -14.76 -13.85 0.95
CA VAL A 172 -13.51 -14.05 0.22
C VAL A 172 -12.89 -15.39 0.59
N LEU A 173 -12.84 -15.78 1.87
CA LEU A 173 -12.25 -17.04 2.33
C LEU A 173 -13.02 -18.27 1.84
N GLU A 174 -14.36 -18.25 1.91
CA GLU A 174 -15.22 -19.36 1.44
C GLU A 174 -15.04 -19.65 -0.05
N LYS A 175 -14.73 -18.63 -0.86
CA LYS A 175 -14.48 -18.79 -2.30
C LYS A 175 -13.08 -19.28 -2.66
N HIS A 176 -12.20 -19.47 -1.68
CA HIS A 176 -10.84 -20.01 -1.88
C HIS A 176 -10.65 -21.40 -1.25
N LEU A 177 -11.69 -21.96 -0.62
CA LEU A 177 -11.80 -23.36 -0.21
C LEU A 177 -12.42 -24.20 -1.33
#